data_AF-A0A936LZ84-F1
#
_entry.id   AF-A0A936LZ84-F1
#
_cell.length_a   1.000
_cell.length_b   1.000
_cell.length_c   1.000
_cell.angle_alpha   90.00
_cell.angle_beta   90.00
_cell.angle_gamma   90.00
#
_symmetry.space_group_name_H-M   'P 1'
#
loop_
_entity.id
_entity.type
_entity.pdbx_description
1 polymer ?
#
loop_
_entity_poly.entity_id
_entity_poly.type
_entity_poly.pdbx_seq_one_letter_code
_entity_poly.pdbx_strand_id
1 'polypeptide(L)'
;MRVLLFSILRVKTKEGWRWLMRGIANDDSVVYAVTRLRSWVAATSEWPAASKAACDEALRAAVLELVSDEDEIWSSSMSTLRMLADCLAGLHPGLTEIEQEVFIRAARAVTNVLADNLEDPGHVTSEAEELESLADLCNMTMEAEIARLRHLAVSLEERESWSSDCGDPERNSYVPTNSEDVNLDALFLGLLDR
;
A
#
# COMPACT_ATOMS: atom_id res chain seq x y z
N MET A 1 -22.96 11.13 16.69
CA MET A 1 -23.37 12.06 15.59
C MET A 1 -22.51 13.33 15.46
N ARG A 2 -22.00 13.95 16.53
CA ARG A 2 -21.18 15.19 16.43
C ARG A 2 -19.79 15.02 15.80
N VAL A 3 -19.17 13.84 15.93
CA VAL A 3 -17.83 13.57 15.37
C VAL A 3 -17.86 13.53 13.84
N LEU A 4 -18.91 12.95 13.24
CA LEU A 4 -19.09 12.91 11.79
C LEU A 4 -19.22 14.31 11.18
N LEU A 5 -20.00 15.20 11.80
CA LEU A 5 -20.17 16.59 11.35
C LEU A 5 -18.85 17.40 11.36
N PHE A 6 -17.97 17.15 12.34
CA PHE A 6 -16.69 17.86 12.44
C PHE A 6 -15.69 17.39 11.37
N SER A 7 -15.65 16.09 11.08
CA SER A 7 -14.83 15.54 9.99
C SER A 7 -15.33 15.98 8.61
N ILE A 8 -16.64 16.14 8.44
CA ILE A 8 -17.28 16.56 7.19
C ILE A 8 -16.94 18.01 6.82
N LEU A 9 -16.70 18.92 7.78
CA LEU A 9 -16.25 20.29 7.46
C LEU A 9 -14.77 20.34 7.08
N ARG A 10 -13.94 19.42 7.58
CA ARG A 10 -12.50 19.39 7.32
C ARG A 10 -12.18 18.97 5.89
N VAL A 11 -12.93 18.04 5.31
CA VAL A 11 -12.73 17.57 3.92
C VAL A 11 -13.02 18.62 2.83
N LYS A 12 -13.39 19.85 3.21
CA LYS A 12 -13.46 20.97 2.26
C LYS A 12 -12.11 21.65 2.02
N THR A 13 -11.09 21.31 2.80
CA THR A 13 -9.76 21.93 2.68
C THR A 13 -8.70 20.86 2.48
N LYS A 14 -7.60 21.28 1.85
CA LYS A 14 -6.43 20.46 1.61
C LYS A 14 -5.85 19.91 2.92
N GLU A 15 -5.77 20.75 3.95
CA GLU A 15 -5.23 20.41 5.27
C GLU A 15 -6.09 19.37 5.98
N GLY A 16 -7.41 19.41 5.79
CA GLY A 16 -8.31 18.41 6.35
C GLY A 16 -8.10 17.04 5.71
N TRP A 17 -7.89 16.99 4.39
CA TRP A 17 -7.52 15.76 3.70
C TRP A 17 -6.15 15.24 4.13
N ARG A 18 -5.13 16.11 4.23
CA ARG A 18 -3.80 15.72 4.74
C ARG A 18 -3.87 15.13 6.14
N TRP A 19 -4.68 15.72 7.01
CA TRP A 19 -4.89 15.19 8.36
C TRP A 19 -5.50 13.78 8.35
N LEU A 20 -6.42 13.49 7.41
CA LEU A 20 -7.02 12.16 7.25
C LEU A 20 -6.05 11.15 6.65
N MET A 21 -5.13 11.59 5.79
CA MET A 21 -4.08 10.76 5.18
C MET A 21 -2.86 10.55 6.08
N ARG A 22 -2.91 10.99 7.34
CA ARG A 22 -1.79 10.81 8.25
C ARG A 22 -1.52 9.32 8.49
N GLY A 23 -0.29 8.88 8.23
CA GLY A 23 0.13 7.49 8.41
C GLY A 23 -0.10 6.59 7.19
N ILE A 24 -0.56 7.15 6.07
CA ILE A 24 -0.86 6.41 4.84
C ILE A 24 0.31 5.60 4.29
N ALA A 25 1.55 6.04 4.51
CA ALA A 25 2.75 5.30 4.11
C ALA A 25 2.88 3.92 4.78
N ASN A 26 2.21 3.69 5.91
CA ASN A 26 2.30 2.44 6.67
C ASN A 26 0.95 1.70 6.76
N ASP A 27 -0.11 2.25 6.19
CA ASP A 27 -1.47 1.73 6.36
C ASP A 27 -2.36 2.04 5.15
N ASP A 28 -2.39 1.10 4.20
CA ASP A 28 -3.24 1.12 3.00
C ASP A 28 -4.73 1.28 3.32
N SER A 29 -5.17 0.89 4.54
CA SER A 29 -6.57 1.07 4.96
C SER A 29 -6.97 2.54 5.05
N VAL A 30 -5.99 3.44 5.25
CA VAL A 30 -6.19 4.89 5.21
C VAL A 30 -6.58 5.32 3.80
N VAL A 31 -5.91 4.81 2.75
CA VAL A 31 -6.26 5.12 1.36
C VAL A 31 -7.69 4.66 1.07
N TYR A 32 -8.06 3.46 1.53
CA TYR A 32 -9.42 2.94 1.37
C TYR A 32 -10.46 3.81 2.08
N ALA A 33 -10.19 4.23 3.32
CA ALA A 33 -11.07 5.10 4.08
C ALA A 33 -11.27 6.47 3.41
N VAL A 34 -10.18 7.06 2.89
CA VAL A 34 -10.20 8.34 2.15
C VAL A 34 -11.02 8.20 0.86
N THR A 35 -10.76 7.15 0.08
CA THR A 35 -11.48 6.87 -1.17
C THR A 35 -12.98 6.70 -0.90
N ARG A 36 -13.34 5.89 0.11
CA ARG A 36 -14.73 5.67 0.50
C ARG A 36 -15.41 6.95 0.97
N LEU A 37 -14.70 7.79 1.74
CA LEU A 37 -15.23 9.07 2.20
C LEU A 37 -15.49 10.00 1.01
N ARG A 38 -14.56 10.09 0.05
CA ARG A 38 -14.76 10.87 -1.17
C ARG A 38 -15.95 10.35 -1.98
N SER A 39 -16.06 9.02 -2.17
CA SER A 39 -17.21 8.43 -2.89
C SER A 39 -18.54 8.74 -2.20
N TRP A 40 -18.57 8.73 -0.86
CA TRP A 40 -19.74 9.14 -0.10
C TRP A 40 -20.06 10.63 -0.29
N VAL A 41 -19.06 11.51 -0.32
CA VAL A 41 -19.27 12.94 -0.62
C VAL A 41 -19.83 13.11 -2.03
N ALA A 42 -19.27 12.42 -3.02
CA ALA A 42 -19.72 12.51 -4.40
C ALA A 42 -21.18 12.01 -4.57
N ALA A 43 -21.48 10.81 -4.08
CA ALA A 43 -22.75 10.13 -4.35
C ALA A 43 -23.86 10.44 -3.35
N THR A 44 -23.54 10.49 -2.06
CA THR A 44 -24.55 10.45 -0.98
C THR A 44 -24.73 11.80 -0.30
N SER A 45 -23.70 12.64 -0.25
CA SER A 45 -23.85 13.94 0.40
C SER A 45 -24.83 14.83 -0.36
N GLU A 46 -25.70 15.51 0.38
CA GLU A 46 -26.61 16.55 -0.13
C GLU A 46 -25.88 17.87 -0.42
N TRP A 47 -24.55 17.83 -0.56
CA TRP A 47 -23.75 19.02 -0.81
C TRP A 47 -24.04 19.60 -2.20
N PRO A 48 -24.02 20.93 -2.34
CA PRO A 48 -24.08 21.57 -3.65
C PRO A 48 -22.94 21.09 -4.55
N ALA A 49 -23.18 21.01 -5.86
CA ALA A 49 -22.18 20.56 -6.84
C ALA A 49 -20.85 21.35 -6.74
N ALA A 50 -20.92 22.66 -6.52
CA ALA A 50 -19.74 23.50 -6.31
C ALA A 50 -18.92 23.10 -5.06
N SER A 51 -19.57 22.66 -3.98
CA SER A 51 -18.87 22.16 -2.79
C SER A 51 -18.26 20.78 -3.01
N LYS A 52 -18.90 19.91 -3.80
CA LYS A 52 -18.33 18.61 -4.18
C LYS A 52 -17.10 18.80 -5.06
N ALA A 53 -17.16 19.68 -6.05
CA ALA A 53 -16.02 20.02 -6.90
C ALA A 53 -14.85 20.61 -6.09
N ALA A 54 -15.11 21.55 -5.17
CA ALA A 54 -14.08 22.09 -4.29
C ALA A 54 -13.47 21.04 -3.35
N CYS A 55 -14.28 20.08 -2.90
CA CYS A 55 -13.84 18.96 -2.08
C CYS A 55 -12.92 18.01 -2.86
N ASP A 56 -13.28 17.65 -4.10
CA ASP A 56 -12.45 16.85 -5.00
C ASP A 56 -11.13 17.57 -5.33
N GLU A 57 -11.17 18.88 -5.57
CA GLU A 57 -9.96 19.68 -5.81
C GLU A 57 -9.05 19.76 -4.59
N ALA A 58 -9.63 19.92 -3.39
CA ALA A 58 -8.89 19.89 -2.14
C ALA A 58 -8.25 18.53 -1.88
N LEU A 59 -8.93 17.43 -2.22
CA LEU A 59 -8.38 16.08 -2.14
C LEU A 59 -7.21 15.91 -3.10
N ARG A 60 -7.41 16.27 -4.37
CA ARG A 60 -6.38 16.25 -5.42
C ARG A 60 -5.12 16.99 -4.97
N ALA A 61 -5.27 18.23 -4.51
CA ALA A 61 -4.14 19.02 -4.01
C ALA A 61 -3.42 18.35 -2.83
N ALA A 62 -4.16 17.73 -1.91
CA ALA A 62 -3.58 17.07 -0.75
C ALA A 62 -2.81 15.79 -1.12
N VAL A 63 -3.35 15.00 -2.06
CA VAL A 63 -2.70 13.78 -2.57
C VAL A 63 -1.43 14.15 -3.33
N LEU A 64 -1.47 15.14 -4.22
CA LEU A 64 -0.28 15.54 -4.98
C LEU A 64 0.81 16.12 -4.08
N GLU A 65 0.44 16.87 -3.04
CA GLU A 65 1.41 17.39 -2.07
C GLU A 65 2.06 16.26 -1.25
N LEU A 66 1.30 15.23 -0.88
CA LEU A 66 1.82 14.03 -0.22
C LEU A 66 2.75 13.22 -1.14
N VAL A 67 2.31 12.94 -2.37
CA VAL A 67 3.07 12.11 -3.34
C VAL A 67 4.33 12.83 -3.83
N SER A 68 4.31 14.17 -3.86
CA SER A 68 5.49 14.98 -4.21
C SER A 68 6.49 15.13 -3.06
N ASP A 69 6.10 14.76 -1.83
CA ASP A 69 6.97 14.82 -0.67
C ASP A 69 7.75 13.52 -0.55
N GLU A 70 8.99 13.54 -1.06
CA GLU A 70 9.87 12.37 -1.06
C GLU A 70 10.10 11.83 0.36
N ASP A 71 10.11 12.68 1.40
CA ASP A 71 10.35 12.29 2.79
C ASP A 71 9.14 11.61 3.45
N GLU A 72 7.92 11.85 2.94
CA GLU A 72 6.71 11.17 3.39
C GLU A 72 6.44 9.88 2.58
N ILE A 73 6.70 9.90 1.27
CA ILE A 73 6.25 8.83 0.37
C ILE A 73 7.23 7.66 0.24
N TRP A 74 8.54 7.86 0.49
CA TRP A 74 9.58 6.86 0.23
C TRP A 74 9.40 5.51 0.94
N SER A 75 8.68 5.52 2.07
CA SER A 75 8.38 4.33 2.89
C SER A 75 7.07 3.65 2.53
N SER A 76 6.32 4.21 1.58
CA SER A 76 5.05 3.65 1.12
C SER A 76 5.27 2.46 0.19
N SER A 77 4.26 1.59 0.09
CA SER A 77 4.20 0.55 -0.93
C SER A 77 3.75 1.11 -2.29
N MET A 78 4.03 0.37 -3.37
CA MET A 78 3.47 0.63 -4.70
C MET A 78 1.95 0.51 -4.70
N SER A 79 1.38 -0.38 -3.86
CA SER A 79 -0.07 -0.49 -3.69
C SER A 79 -0.70 0.81 -3.22
N THR A 80 -0.08 1.49 -2.24
CA THR A 80 -0.54 2.80 -1.76
C THR A 80 -0.51 3.85 -2.87
N LEU A 81 0.58 3.91 -3.65
CA LEU A 81 0.68 4.84 -4.79
C LEU A 81 -0.38 4.56 -5.85
N ARG A 82 -0.58 3.29 -6.22
CA ARG A 82 -1.61 2.88 -7.17
C ARG A 82 -3.01 3.23 -6.68
N MET A 83 -3.33 2.94 -5.42
CA MET A 83 -4.65 3.24 -4.86
C MET A 83 -4.93 4.75 -4.79
N LEU A 84 -3.91 5.56 -4.50
CA LEU A 84 -4.02 7.03 -4.54
C LEU A 84 -4.25 7.53 -5.97
N ALA A 85 -3.50 7.00 -6.94
CA ALA A 85 -3.69 7.33 -8.35
C ALA A 85 -5.10 6.93 -8.83
N ASP A 86 -5.60 5.75 -8.45
CA ASP A 86 -6.93 5.25 -8.82
C ASP A 86 -8.04 6.14 -8.22
N CYS A 87 -7.84 6.56 -6.97
CA CYS A 87 -8.73 7.53 -6.31
C CYS A 87 -8.82 8.85 -7.11
N LEU A 88 -7.69 9.37 -7.60
CA LEU A 88 -7.66 10.58 -8.42
C LEU A 88 -8.20 10.36 -9.85
N ALA A 89 -7.97 9.18 -10.43
CA ALA A 89 -8.49 8.81 -11.75
C ALA A 89 -10.03 8.76 -11.75
N GLY A 90 -10.64 8.40 -10.61
CA GLY A 90 -12.09 8.45 -10.40
C GLY A 90 -12.70 9.85 -10.20
N LEU A 91 -11.89 10.92 -10.25
CA LEU A 91 -12.37 12.31 -10.18
C LEU A 91 -12.75 12.83 -11.59
N HIS A 92 -13.44 13.97 -11.64
CA HIS A 92 -13.67 14.71 -12.89
C HIS A 92 -12.99 16.09 -12.85
N PRO A 93 -12.12 16.43 -13.82
CA PRO A 93 -11.53 15.52 -14.82
C PRO A 93 -10.69 14.42 -14.12
N GLY A 94 -10.36 13.35 -14.85
CA GLY A 94 -9.47 12.30 -14.34
C GLY A 94 -8.03 12.80 -14.18
N LEU A 95 -7.08 11.88 -14.03
CA LEU A 95 -5.66 12.22 -13.93
C LEU A 95 -5.18 12.99 -15.17
N THR A 96 -4.51 14.11 -14.93
CA THR A 96 -3.81 14.90 -15.94
C THR A 96 -2.39 14.38 -16.16
N GLU A 97 -1.76 14.73 -17.28
CA GLU A 97 -0.37 14.33 -17.60
C GLU A 97 0.62 14.77 -16.51
N ILE A 98 0.44 15.98 -15.96
CA ILE A 98 1.30 16.50 -14.88
C ILE A 98 1.16 15.65 -13.62
N GLU A 99 -0.07 15.25 -13.27
CA GLU A 99 -0.31 14.41 -12.10
C GLU A 99 0.24 13.00 -12.31
N GLN A 100 0.10 12.44 -13.50
CA GLN A 100 0.71 11.15 -13.86
C GLN A 100 2.24 11.19 -13.66
N GLU A 101 2.91 12.24 -14.14
CA GLU A 101 4.35 12.42 -13.92
C GLU A 101 4.75 12.48 -12.44
N VAL A 102 3.91 13.09 -11.58
CA VAL A 102 4.13 13.13 -10.14
C VAL A 102 4.09 11.72 -9.54
N PHE A 103 3.11 10.90 -9.90
CA PHE A 103 3.03 9.51 -9.43
C PHE A 103 4.19 8.67 -9.92
N ILE A 104 4.62 8.83 -11.17
CA ILE A 104 5.76 8.08 -11.73
C ILE A 104 7.07 8.48 -11.06
N ARG A 105 7.24 9.75 -10.72
CA ARG A 105 8.41 10.20 -9.93
C ARG A 105 8.42 9.56 -8.54
N ALA A 106 7.28 9.55 -7.85
CA ALA A 106 7.17 8.91 -6.55
C ALA A 106 7.42 7.40 -6.63
N ALA A 107 6.86 6.74 -7.65
CA ALA A 107 7.07 5.31 -7.88
C ALA A 107 8.55 4.98 -8.14
N ARG A 108 9.30 5.85 -8.84
CA ARG A 108 10.75 5.69 -8.99
C ARG A 108 11.48 5.82 -7.65
N ALA A 109 11.10 6.79 -6.82
CA ALA A 109 11.68 6.97 -5.49
C ALA A 109 11.44 5.73 -4.61
N VAL A 110 10.20 5.25 -4.54
CA VAL A 110 9.85 4.03 -3.80
C VAL A 110 10.58 2.81 -4.36
N THR A 111 10.67 2.65 -5.69
CA THR A 111 11.40 1.52 -6.32
C THR A 111 12.85 1.47 -5.89
N ASN A 112 13.52 2.63 -5.80
CA ASN A 112 14.90 2.69 -5.35
C ASN A 112 15.03 2.21 -3.90
N VAL A 113 14.14 2.63 -3.02
CA VAL A 113 14.14 2.21 -1.61
C VAL A 113 13.85 0.72 -1.48
N LEU A 114 12.83 0.21 -2.18
CA LEU A 114 12.48 -1.21 -2.12
C LEU A 114 13.63 -2.08 -2.60
N ALA A 115 14.32 -1.66 -3.66
CA ALA A 115 15.45 -2.40 -4.20
C ALA A 115 16.64 -2.50 -3.23
N ASP A 116 16.77 -1.55 -2.30
CA ASP A 116 17.85 -1.50 -1.33
C ASP A 116 17.49 -2.16 0.02
N ASN A 117 16.20 -2.37 0.31
CA ASN A 117 15.74 -2.77 1.65
C ASN A 117 14.88 -4.05 1.71
N LEU A 118 14.27 -4.50 0.61
CA LEU A 118 13.45 -5.72 0.63
C LEU A 118 14.33 -6.98 0.48
N GLU A 119 14.08 -7.94 1.37
CA GLU A 119 14.76 -9.25 1.37
C GLU A 119 13.83 -10.40 0.98
N ASP A 120 12.50 -10.18 0.96
CA ASP A 120 11.51 -11.20 0.61
C ASP A 120 11.17 -11.14 -0.90
N PRO A 121 11.47 -12.19 -1.69
CA PRO A 121 11.18 -12.23 -3.12
C PRO A 121 9.68 -12.15 -3.43
N GLY A 122 8.81 -12.69 -2.57
CA GLY A 122 7.36 -12.64 -2.74
C GLY A 122 6.85 -11.21 -2.65
N HIS A 123 7.34 -10.45 -1.67
CA HIS A 123 7.02 -9.03 -1.54
C HIS A 123 7.53 -8.22 -2.74
N VAL A 124 8.78 -8.43 -3.18
CA VAL A 124 9.34 -7.70 -4.34
C VAL A 124 8.55 -7.98 -5.62
N THR A 125 8.08 -9.22 -5.81
CA THR A 125 7.24 -9.60 -6.96
C THR A 125 5.90 -8.86 -6.92
N SER A 126 5.24 -8.84 -5.76
CA SER A 126 3.99 -8.11 -5.57
C SER A 126 4.14 -6.61 -5.85
N GLU A 127 5.23 -5.99 -5.39
CA GLU A 127 5.50 -4.56 -5.64
C GLU A 127 5.74 -4.28 -7.13
N ALA A 128 6.34 -5.22 -7.88
CA ALA A 128 6.51 -5.10 -9.33
C ALA A 128 5.17 -5.15 -10.09
N GLU A 129 4.23 -5.99 -9.65
CA GLU A 129 2.87 -6.09 -10.24
C GLU A 129 2.03 -4.83 -9.95
N GLU A 130 2.14 -4.29 -8.74
CA GLU A 130 1.50 -3.04 -8.34
C GLU A 130 2.08 -1.85 -9.13
N LEU A 131 3.39 -1.85 -9.39
CA LEU A 131 4.05 -0.86 -10.25
C LEU A 131 3.59 -0.92 -11.71
N GLU A 132 3.44 -2.12 -12.26
CA GLU A 132 2.89 -2.35 -13.61
C GLU A 132 1.46 -1.79 -13.71
N SER A 133 0.63 -2.09 -12.71
CA SER A 133 -0.74 -1.57 -12.64
C SER A 133 -0.81 -0.05 -12.51
N LEU A 134 0.11 0.56 -11.75
CA LEU A 134 0.22 2.02 -11.66
C LEU A 134 0.67 2.63 -13.00
N ALA A 135 1.63 2.02 -13.68
CA ALA A 135 2.13 2.47 -14.98
C ALA A 135 1.01 2.48 -16.03
N ASP A 136 0.21 1.41 -16.08
CA ASP A 136 -0.98 1.31 -16.93
C ASP A 136 -2.02 2.40 -16.62
N LEU A 137 -2.29 2.62 -15.34
CA LEU A 137 -3.24 3.65 -14.89
C LEU A 137 -2.78 5.07 -15.28
N CYS A 138 -1.47 5.32 -15.19
CA CYS A 138 -0.86 6.59 -15.59
C CYS A 138 -0.59 6.67 -17.10
N ASN A 139 -0.86 5.63 -17.89
CA ASN A 139 -0.52 5.54 -19.31
C ASN A 139 0.95 5.90 -19.60
N MET A 140 1.86 5.41 -18.74
CA MET A 140 3.29 5.68 -18.80
C MET A 140 4.10 4.38 -18.77
N THR A 141 5.29 4.38 -19.35
CA THR A 141 6.18 3.20 -19.38
C THR A 141 7.14 3.20 -18.19
N MET A 142 7.16 2.11 -17.43
CA MET A 142 8.10 1.86 -16.33
C MET A 142 8.84 0.52 -16.47
N GLU A 143 9.06 0.06 -17.71
CA GLU A 143 9.64 -1.25 -18.01
C GLU A 143 10.99 -1.48 -17.32
N ALA A 144 11.83 -0.45 -17.21
CA ALA A 144 13.14 -0.55 -16.58
C ALA A 144 13.04 -0.79 -15.07
N GLU A 145 12.16 -0.05 -14.39
CA GLU A 145 11.90 -0.18 -12.96
C GLU A 145 11.24 -1.52 -12.63
N ILE A 146 10.26 -1.95 -13.43
CA ILE A 146 9.59 -3.25 -13.29
C ILE A 146 10.60 -4.39 -13.50
N ALA A 147 11.43 -4.32 -14.54
CA ALA A 147 12.46 -5.31 -14.80
C ALA A 147 13.49 -5.38 -13.67
N ARG A 148 13.86 -4.23 -13.07
CA ARG A 148 14.75 -4.17 -11.92
C ARG A 148 14.19 -4.92 -10.71
N LEU A 149 12.93 -4.69 -10.36
CA LEU A 149 12.28 -5.40 -9.25
C LEU A 149 12.14 -6.89 -9.53
N ARG A 150 11.71 -7.29 -10.73
CA ARG A 150 11.62 -8.71 -11.12
C ARG A 150 12.98 -9.42 -11.07
N HIS A 151 14.04 -8.77 -11.53
CA HIS A 151 15.39 -9.32 -11.42
C HIS A 151 15.85 -9.45 -9.97
N LEU A 152 15.52 -8.47 -9.12
CA LEU A 152 15.82 -8.55 -7.68
C LEU A 152 15.11 -9.73 -7.04
N ALA A 153 13.82 -9.94 -7.30
CA ALA A 153 13.06 -11.08 -6.79
C ALA A 153 13.72 -12.41 -7.16
N VAL A 154 14.07 -12.62 -8.44
CA VAL A 154 14.78 -13.82 -8.89
C VAL A 154 16.11 -14.01 -8.16
N SER A 155 16.89 -12.93 -8.00
CA SER A 155 18.18 -13.02 -7.29
C SER A 155 18.05 -13.35 -5.80
N LEU A 156 16.93 -12.97 -5.17
CA LEU A 156 16.63 -13.30 -3.77
C LEU A 156 16.21 -14.78 -3.63
N GLU A 157 15.35 -15.27 -4.54
CA GLU A 157 14.98 -16.70 -4.60
C GLU A 157 16.21 -17.60 -4.81
N GLU A 158 17.11 -17.20 -5.71
CA GLU A 158 18.38 -17.89 -5.90
C GLU A 158 19.20 -17.89 -4.60
N ARG A 159 19.35 -16.77 -3.90
CA ARG A 159 20.10 -16.73 -2.62
C ARG A 159 19.48 -17.63 -1.53
N GLU A 160 18.16 -17.70 -1.44
CA GLU A 160 17.46 -18.59 -0.49
C GLU A 160 17.64 -20.07 -0.82
N SER A 161 17.64 -20.42 -2.11
CA SER A 161 17.87 -21.81 -2.53
C SER A 161 19.30 -22.28 -2.19
N TRP A 162 20.31 -21.40 -2.32
CA TRP A 162 21.70 -21.73 -2.00
C TRP A 162 21.97 -21.80 -0.48
N SER A 163 21.26 -21.00 0.33
CA SER A 163 21.35 -21.09 1.79
C SER A 163 20.68 -22.35 2.34
N SER A 164 19.67 -22.87 1.63
CA SER A 164 18.99 -24.13 1.96
C SER A 164 19.78 -25.39 1.56
N ASP A 165 20.72 -25.27 0.62
CA ASP A 165 21.59 -26.37 0.14
C ASP A 165 22.90 -26.53 0.94
N CYS A 166 23.20 -25.62 1.87
CA CYS A 166 24.19 -25.85 2.92
C CYS A 166 23.57 -26.76 3.99
N GLY A 167 23.53 -28.06 3.69
CA GLY A 167 23.01 -29.10 4.57
C GLY A 167 23.54 -28.99 6.00
N ASP A 168 22.64 -28.69 6.91
CA ASP A 168 22.83 -28.91 8.34
C ASP A 168 22.77 -30.43 8.61
N PRO A 169 23.89 -31.09 8.98
CA PRO A 169 23.89 -32.50 9.32
C PRO A 169 23.16 -32.81 10.64
N GLU A 170 22.66 -31.80 11.38
CA GLU A 170 21.90 -31.99 12.62
C GLU A 170 20.38 -31.92 12.44
N ARG A 171 19.86 -31.89 11.20
CA ARG A 171 18.43 -32.09 10.94
C ARG A 171 18.08 -33.57 11.13
N ASN A 172 18.07 -33.99 12.39
CA ASN A 172 17.48 -35.24 12.86
C ASN A 172 16.07 -35.33 12.29
N SER A 173 15.94 -36.18 11.29
CA SER A 173 14.69 -36.72 10.83
C SER A 173 13.95 -37.32 12.02
N TYR A 174 12.94 -36.62 12.53
CA TYR A 174 11.89 -37.28 13.28
C TYR A 174 11.13 -38.16 12.30
N VAL A 175 11.58 -39.41 12.22
CA VAL A 175 10.84 -40.51 11.61
C VAL A 175 9.48 -40.61 12.33
N PRO A 176 8.36 -40.65 11.60
CA PRO A 176 7.04 -40.71 12.21
C PRO A 176 6.88 -42.10 12.81
N THR A 177 6.80 -42.19 14.14
CA THR A 177 6.52 -43.45 14.83
C THR A 177 5.31 -43.27 15.71
N ASN A 178 4.20 -43.83 15.22
CA ASN A 178 2.97 -44.19 15.92
C ASN A 178 2.11 -43.10 16.59
N SER A 179 0.83 -43.20 16.24
CA SER A 179 -0.33 -42.62 16.91
C SER A 179 -0.30 -42.82 18.43
N GLU A 180 -0.11 -41.73 19.15
CA GLU A 180 -0.68 -41.58 20.50
C GLU A 180 -1.40 -40.23 20.53
N ASP A 181 -2.70 -40.29 20.82
CA ASP A 181 -3.59 -39.15 20.98
C ASP A 181 -2.98 -38.15 21.97
N VAL A 182 -2.51 -37.02 21.45
CA VAL A 182 -2.13 -35.88 22.26
C VAL A 182 -3.41 -35.31 22.87
N ASN A 183 -3.67 -35.65 24.13
CA ASN A 183 -4.82 -35.16 24.89
C ASN A 183 -4.63 -33.67 25.21
N LEU A 184 -5.15 -32.81 24.33
CA LEU A 184 -5.10 -31.35 24.43
C LEU A 184 -5.76 -30.82 25.72
N ASP A 185 -6.68 -31.57 26.34
CA ASP A 185 -7.37 -31.13 27.57
C ASP A 185 -6.44 -31.07 28.79
N ALA A 186 -5.37 -31.87 28.81
CA ALA A 186 -4.37 -31.83 29.88
C ALA A 186 -3.48 -30.57 29.84
N LEU A 187 -3.30 -29.98 28.65
CA LEU A 187 -2.49 -28.75 28.48
C LEU A 187 -3.21 -27.50 29.03
N PHE A 188 -4.53 -27.50 29.07
CA PHE A 188 -5.31 -26.35 29.57
C PHE A 188 -5.62 -26.40 31.07
N LEU A 189 -5.52 -27.58 31.71
CA LEU A 189 -5.72 -27.71 33.16
C LEU A 189 -4.65 -26.98 33.99
N GLY A 190 -3.43 -26.82 33.46
CA GLY A 190 -2.35 -26.09 34.14
C GLY A 190 -2.42 -24.55 34.02
N LEU A 191 -3.31 -24.02 33.17
CA LEU A 191 -3.41 -22.58 32.88
C LEU A 191 -4.52 -21.88 33.68
N LEU A 192 -5.36 -22.64 34.39
CA LEU A 192 -6.47 -22.14 35.21
C LEU A 192 -6.20 -22.19 36.72
N ASP A 193 -5.03 -22.67 37.14
CA ASP A 193 -4.65 -22.79 38.56
C ASP A 193 -3.61 -21.74 38.98
N ARG A 194 -3.92 -20.46 38.70
CA ARG A 194 -3.25 -19.30 39.30
C ARG A 194 -4.24 -18.25 39.78
#